data_AF-A0A967HLB7-F1
#
_entry.id   AF-A0A967HLB7-F1
#
_cell.length_a   1.000
_cell.length_b   1.000
_cell.length_c   1.000
_cell.angle_alpha   90.00
_cell.angle_beta   90.00
_cell.angle_gamma   90.00
#
_symmetry.space_group_name_H-M   'P 1'
#
loop_
_entity.id
_entity.type
_entity.pdbx_description
1 polymer ?
#
loop_
_entity_poly.entity_id
_entity_poly.type
_entity_poly.pdbx_seq_one_letter_code
_entity_poly.pdbx_strand_id
1 'polypeptide(L)'
;MREQETDVLVIGSGIAGLTFALKVADVARVTLVTKKRRADSNTNYAQGGIAAVMSPTDSVELHVQDTLRAGAGLCHERAVRELAREGPERVRELMEWGAKFTRSHGGLSLGREGGHSRRRIVHADDLTGREIERALLRAVADHPAIQTREDHLVLDLLTGTDRGRPVCGGAIVFDHGHDEIIAVRARRTLLASGGLGRVYRHTTNPDIATGDGVAMAYRAGAPVANLEFVQFHPTALYPAEGQAVLISEAVRGEGAVLTTLDGRPVMDAHPE
;
A
#
# COMPACT_ATOMS: atom_id res chain seq x y z
N MET A 1 29.66 -7.21 -13.10
CA MET A 1 28.29 -7.20 -12.58
C MET A 1 28.04 -8.54 -11.92
N ARG A 2 27.73 -8.55 -10.62
CA ARG A 2 27.40 -9.78 -9.89
C ARG A 2 26.03 -10.27 -10.33
N GLU A 3 25.83 -11.58 -10.46
CA GLU A 3 24.53 -12.16 -10.76
C GLU A 3 23.97 -12.88 -9.52
N GLN A 4 22.65 -12.76 -9.32
CA GLN A 4 21.89 -13.51 -8.34
C GLN A 4 20.65 -14.09 -9.01
N GLU A 5 20.27 -15.32 -8.65
CA GLU A 5 19.06 -15.96 -9.15
C GLU A 5 18.04 -16.17 -8.03
N THR A 6 16.76 -16.04 -8.37
CA THR A 6 15.63 -16.34 -7.50
C THR A 6 14.45 -16.83 -8.35
N ASP A 7 13.49 -17.51 -7.74
CA ASP A 7 12.28 -17.90 -8.47
C ASP A 7 11.36 -16.68 -8.66
N VAL A 8 11.22 -15.86 -7.60
CA VAL A 8 10.39 -14.67 -7.56
C VAL A 8 11.15 -13.48 -6.99
N LEU A 9 11.20 -12.38 -7.74
CA LEU A 9 11.70 -11.09 -7.28
C LEU A 9 10.54 -10.18 -6.89
N VAL A 10 10.52 -9.70 -5.65
CA VAL A 10 9.54 -8.70 -5.16
C VAL A 10 10.25 -7.38 -4.94
N ILE A 11 9.80 -6.33 -5.62
CA ILE A 11 10.40 -4.99 -5.55
C ILE A 11 9.52 -4.10 -4.68
N GLY A 12 9.94 -3.88 -3.45
CA GLY A 12 9.25 -3.06 -2.45
C GLY A 12 8.69 -3.88 -1.29
N SER A 13 8.87 -3.36 -0.09
CA SER A 13 8.54 -4.02 1.18
C SER A 13 7.36 -3.38 1.90
N GLY A 14 6.40 -2.79 1.18
CA GLY A 14 5.10 -2.39 1.72
C GLY A 14 4.13 -3.57 1.83
N ILE A 15 2.90 -3.32 2.28
CA ILE A 15 1.88 -4.37 2.48
C ILE A 15 1.70 -5.29 1.25
N ALA A 16 1.69 -4.73 0.03
CA ALA A 16 1.51 -5.52 -1.18
C ALA A 16 2.68 -6.47 -1.44
N GLY A 17 3.92 -6.00 -1.27
CA GLY A 17 5.11 -6.84 -1.48
C GLY A 17 5.26 -7.90 -0.41
N LEU A 18 5.05 -7.54 0.86
CA LEU A 18 5.18 -8.47 1.98
C LEU A 18 4.10 -9.57 1.94
N THR A 19 2.83 -9.22 1.70
CA THR A 19 1.75 -10.22 1.62
C THR A 19 1.92 -11.15 0.42
N PHE A 20 2.34 -10.62 -0.74
CA PHE A 20 2.63 -11.45 -1.90
C PHE A 20 3.81 -12.39 -1.64
N ALA A 21 4.90 -11.89 -1.05
CA ALA A 21 6.06 -12.71 -0.72
C ALA A 21 5.67 -13.88 0.19
N LEU A 22 4.89 -13.64 1.25
CA LEU A 22 4.38 -14.69 2.13
C LEU A 22 3.55 -15.73 1.38
N LYS A 23 2.63 -15.29 0.51
CA LYS A 23 1.73 -16.20 -0.22
C LYS A 23 2.44 -17.10 -1.23
N VAL A 24 3.55 -16.65 -1.82
CA VAL A 24 4.26 -17.44 -2.84
C VAL A 24 5.46 -18.21 -2.28
N ALA A 25 5.90 -17.89 -1.06
CA ALA A 25 7.09 -18.50 -0.46
C ALA A 25 6.91 -19.99 -0.10
N ASP A 26 5.67 -20.46 0.00
CA ASP A 26 5.37 -21.89 0.18
C ASP A 26 5.76 -22.75 -1.04
N VAL A 27 5.88 -22.13 -2.22
CA VAL A 27 6.10 -22.84 -3.50
C VAL A 27 7.29 -22.30 -4.32
N ALA A 28 7.96 -21.25 -3.84
CA ALA A 28 9.04 -20.59 -4.58
C ALA A 28 10.04 -19.90 -3.65
N ARG A 29 11.32 -19.81 -4.05
CA ARG A 29 12.28 -18.93 -3.38
C ARG A 29 12.01 -17.49 -3.76
N VAL A 30 11.91 -16.61 -2.76
CA VAL A 30 11.58 -15.21 -2.95
C VAL A 30 12.76 -14.35 -2.55
N THR A 31 13.16 -13.44 -3.44
CA THR A 31 14.05 -12.32 -3.06
C THR A 31 13.21 -11.06 -3.02
N LEU A 32 13.11 -10.44 -1.85
CA LEU A 32 12.41 -9.19 -1.64
C LEU A 32 13.45 -8.08 -1.51
N VAL A 33 13.46 -7.13 -2.44
CA VAL A 33 14.38 -5.98 -2.44
C VAL A 33 13.65 -4.73 -1.99
N THR A 34 14.32 -3.90 -1.20
CA THR A 34 13.75 -2.65 -0.72
C THR A 34 14.83 -1.58 -0.56
N LYS A 35 14.53 -0.36 -0.98
CA LYS A 35 15.50 0.76 -1.02
C LYS A 35 15.77 1.40 0.36
N LYS A 36 15.35 0.76 1.45
CA LYS A 36 15.34 1.29 2.82
C LYS A 36 15.86 0.25 3.81
N ARG A 37 16.39 0.69 4.96
CA ARG A 37 16.79 -0.14 6.13
C ARG A 37 15.73 -0.36 7.18
N ARG A 38 14.62 0.37 7.09
CA ARG A 38 13.61 0.43 8.16
C ARG A 38 12.24 0.20 7.55
N ALA A 39 11.24 0.04 8.39
CA ALA A 39 9.82 0.08 8.03
C ALA A 39 9.40 1.49 7.51
N ASP A 40 10.14 2.13 6.62
CA ASP A 40 9.79 3.43 6.04
C ASP A 40 8.93 3.22 4.78
N SER A 41 7.62 3.06 4.92
CA SER A 41 6.71 2.92 3.78
C SER A 41 5.42 3.70 4.03
N ASN A 42 4.70 4.03 2.96
CA ASN A 42 3.33 4.53 3.08
C ASN A 42 2.45 3.59 3.92
N THR A 43 2.73 2.28 3.93
CA THR A 43 2.06 1.33 4.82
C THR A 43 2.28 1.70 6.29
N ASN A 44 3.50 2.00 6.74
CA ASN A 44 3.76 2.36 8.15
C ASN A 44 2.95 3.56 8.62
N TYR A 45 2.86 4.59 7.78
CA TYR A 45 2.24 5.87 8.13
C TYR A 45 0.71 5.86 8.03
N ALA A 46 0.09 4.74 7.64
CA ALA A 46 -1.36 4.64 7.57
C ALA A 46 -1.97 4.64 8.99
N GLN A 47 -2.81 5.64 9.27
CA GLN A 47 -3.44 5.82 10.59
C GLN A 47 -4.82 5.18 10.65
N GLY A 48 -5.71 5.54 9.71
CA GLY A 48 -7.14 5.20 9.69
C GLY A 48 -7.43 3.70 9.83
N GLY A 49 -7.41 2.96 8.73
CA GLY A 49 -7.49 1.50 8.80
C GLY A 49 -7.71 0.81 7.47
N ILE A 50 -8.21 -0.42 7.53
CA ILE A 50 -8.58 -1.22 6.36
C ILE A 50 -10.10 -1.36 6.30
N ALA A 51 -10.70 -0.95 5.19
CA ALA A 51 -12.12 -1.17 4.94
C ALA A 51 -12.41 -2.65 4.61
N ALA A 52 -13.19 -3.33 5.45
CA ALA A 52 -13.64 -4.69 5.19
C ALA A 52 -15.01 -4.96 5.86
N VAL A 53 -15.86 -5.73 5.19
CA VAL A 53 -17.20 -6.11 5.68
C VAL A 53 -17.05 -7.17 6.78
N MET A 54 -16.78 -6.72 8.00
CA MET A 54 -16.56 -7.58 9.18
C MET A 54 -17.77 -7.68 10.11
N SER A 55 -18.78 -6.83 9.91
CA SER A 55 -19.99 -6.76 10.73
C SER A 55 -21.17 -7.47 10.07
N PRO A 56 -22.02 -8.17 10.83
CA PRO A 56 -23.29 -8.70 10.31
C PRO A 56 -24.29 -7.61 9.90
N THR A 57 -24.09 -6.36 10.34
CA THR A 57 -24.93 -5.19 9.98
C THR A 57 -24.49 -4.49 8.70
N ASP A 58 -23.46 -5.02 8.03
CA ASP A 58 -22.88 -4.51 6.79
C ASP A 58 -22.97 -5.58 5.69
N SER A 59 -22.77 -5.20 4.43
CA SER A 59 -22.78 -6.12 3.31
C SER A 59 -21.76 -5.73 2.23
N VAL A 60 -21.33 -6.73 1.45
CA VAL A 60 -20.45 -6.52 0.28
C VAL A 60 -21.11 -5.56 -0.71
N GLU A 61 -22.42 -5.68 -0.92
CA GLU A 61 -23.14 -4.82 -1.86
C GLU A 61 -23.14 -3.36 -1.42
N LEU A 62 -23.32 -3.07 -0.13
CA LEU A 62 -23.18 -1.72 0.39
C LEU A 62 -21.77 -1.17 0.20
N HIS A 63 -20.74 -1.99 0.42
CA HIS A 63 -19.34 -1.57 0.18
C HIS A 63 -19.09 -1.24 -1.29
N VAL A 64 -19.61 -2.06 -2.20
CA VAL A 64 -19.51 -1.84 -3.65
C VAL A 64 -20.19 -0.52 -4.03
N GLN A 65 -21.40 -0.28 -3.54
CA GLN A 65 -22.14 0.97 -3.81
C GLN A 65 -21.41 2.21 -3.31
N ASP A 66 -20.89 2.17 -2.07
CA ASP A 66 -20.05 3.22 -1.50
C ASP A 66 -18.85 3.52 -2.41
N THR A 67 -18.15 2.47 -2.85
CA THR A 67 -16.94 2.59 -3.68
C THR A 67 -17.24 3.14 -5.07
N LEU A 68 -18.29 2.65 -5.72
CA LEU A 68 -18.69 3.10 -7.05
C LEU A 68 -19.15 4.57 -7.04
N ARG A 69 -19.85 4.98 -5.99
CA ARG A 69 -20.26 6.38 -5.79
C ARG A 69 -19.03 7.28 -5.60
N ALA A 70 -18.13 6.91 -4.69
CA ALA A 70 -16.90 7.66 -4.42
C ALA A 70 -15.97 7.71 -5.65
N GLY A 71 -15.98 6.66 -6.48
CA GLY A 71 -15.22 6.56 -7.71
C GLY A 71 -15.75 7.36 -8.89
N ALA A 72 -16.82 8.15 -8.72
CA ALA A 72 -17.37 9.09 -9.71
C ALA A 72 -17.63 8.46 -11.10
N GLY A 73 -18.04 7.17 -11.14
CA GLY A 73 -18.34 6.45 -12.37
C GLY A 73 -17.12 5.95 -13.16
N LEU A 74 -15.91 6.11 -12.63
CA LEU A 74 -14.65 5.70 -13.28
C LEU A 74 -14.12 4.35 -12.80
N CYS A 75 -14.77 3.73 -11.81
CA CYS A 75 -14.38 2.42 -11.31
C CYS A 75 -14.69 1.30 -12.30
N HIS A 76 -13.80 0.30 -12.35
CA HIS A 76 -14.12 -1.00 -12.93
C HIS A 76 -14.92 -1.83 -11.91
N GLU A 77 -16.23 -1.93 -12.09
CA GLU A 77 -17.14 -2.58 -11.14
C GLU A 77 -16.72 -4.01 -10.78
N ARG A 78 -16.26 -4.80 -11.76
CA ARG A 78 -15.78 -6.17 -11.51
C ARG A 78 -14.66 -6.20 -10.46
N ALA A 79 -13.70 -5.29 -10.57
CA ALA A 79 -12.58 -5.21 -9.62
C ALA A 79 -13.05 -4.75 -8.25
N VAL A 80 -13.94 -3.74 -8.19
CA VAL A 80 -14.53 -3.27 -6.93
C VAL A 80 -15.25 -4.39 -6.19
N ARG A 81 -16.06 -5.18 -6.91
CA ARG A 81 -16.82 -6.30 -6.33
C ARG A 81 -15.91 -7.41 -5.81
N GLU A 82 -14.85 -7.73 -6.54
CA GLU A 82 -13.85 -8.72 -6.14
C GLU A 82 -13.13 -8.28 -4.86
N LEU A 83 -12.63 -7.05 -4.82
CA LEU A 83 -11.96 -6.47 -3.65
C LEU A 83 -12.88 -6.42 -2.43
N ALA A 84 -14.12 -5.94 -2.59
CA ALA A 84 -15.08 -5.85 -1.50
C ALA A 84 -15.46 -7.22 -0.92
N ARG A 85 -15.56 -8.25 -1.78
CA ARG A 85 -15.86 -9.63 -1.39
C ARG A 85 -14.69 -10.29 -0.64
N GLU A 86 -13.46 -10.07 -1.11
CA GLU A 86 -12.26 -10.72 -0.55
C GLU A 86 -11.71 -10.01 0.68
N GLY A 87 -12.01 -8.72 0.86
CA GLY A 87 -11.54 -7.90 1.99
C GLY A 87 -11.61 -8.60 3.37
N PRO A 88 -12.75 -9.21 3.76
CA PRO A 88 -12.86 -9.88 5.05
C PRO A 88 -11.88 -11.05 5.23
N GLU A 89 -11.62 -11.83 4.18
CA GLU A 89 -10.64 -12.92 4.23
C GLU A 89 -9.22 -12.37 4.34
N ARG A 90 -8.89 -11.33 3.56
CA ARG A 90 -7.57 -10.67 3.62
C ARG A 90 -7.29 -10.06 5.00
N VAL A 91 -8.29 -9.50 5.68
CA VAL A 91 -8.14 -9.03 7.08
C VAL A 91 -7.85 -10.19 8.04
N ARG A 92 -8.52 -11.33 7.88
CA ARG A 92 -8.25 -12.52 8.72
C ARG A 92 -6.85 -13.07 8.49
N GLU A 93 -6.38 -13.11 7.25
CA GLU A 93 -5.00 -13.50 6.94
C GLU A 93 -3.96 -12.58 7.61
N LEU A 94 -4.20 -11.26 7.63
CA LEU A 94 -3.34 -10.33 8.37
C LEU A 94 -3.30 -10.67 9.87
N MET A 95 -4.44 -11.05 10.45
CA MET A 95 -4.50 -11.48 11.85
C MET A 95 -3.74 -12.80 12.08
N GLU A 96 -3.81 -13.75 11.14
CA GLU A 96 -3.07 -15.01 11.17
C GLU A 96 -1.56 -14.80 11.11
N TRP A 97 -1.09 -13.83 10.31
CA TRP A 97 0.30 -13.37 10.31
C TRP A 97 0.67 -12.51 11.53
N GLY A 98 -0.28 -12.31 12.45
CA GLY A 98 -0.03 -11.74 13.77
C GLY A 98 -0.35 -10.26 13.91
N ALA A 99 -1.10 -9.66 12.98
CA ALA A 99 -1.62 -8.30 13.15
C ALA A 99 -2.72 -8.28 14.23
N LYS A 100 -2.63 -7.32 15.14
CA LYS A 100 -3.52 -7.16 16.30
C LYS A 100 -4.38 -5.93 16.11
N PHE A 101 -5.60 -6.15 15.64
CA PHE A 101 -6.59 -5.08 15.53
C PHE A 101 -7.33 -4.84 16.85
N THR A 102 -7.75 -3.59 17.06
CA THR A 102 -8.48 -3.15 18.25
C THR A 102 -9.80 -3.90 18.36
N ARG A 103 -10.13 -4.37 19.57
CA ARG A 103 -11.35 -5.14 19.86
C ARG A 103 -12.27 -4.37 20.77
N SER A 104 -13.57 -4.55 20.59
CA SER A 104 -14.63 -3.91 21.38
C SER A 104 -15.84 -4.83 21.44
N HIS A 105 -16.49 -4.93 22.60
CA HIS A 105 -17.72 -5.72 22.81
C HIS A 105 -17.68 -7.17 22.25
N GLY A 106 -16.53 -7.84 22.37
CA GLY A 106 -16.35 -9.22 21.88
C GLY A 106 -16.03 -9.37 20.39
N GLY A 107 -15.98 -8.28 19.62
CA GLY A 107 -15.64 -8.24 18.20
C GLY A 107 -14.51 -7.27 17.87
N LEU A 108 -14.27 -7.02 16.57
CA LEU A 108 -13.39 -5.95 16.12
C LEU A 108 -14.07 -4.59 16.37
N SER A 109 -13.28 -3.61 16.82
CA SER A 109 -13.70 -2.21 16.82
C SER A 109 -13.72 -1.71 15.38
N LEU A 110 -14.82 -1.13 14.93
CA LEU A 110 -15.00 -0.67 13.55
C LEU A 110 -15.26 0.84 13.49
N GLY A 111 -14.38 1.56 12.81
CA GLY A 111 -14.53 2.97 12.48
C GLY A 111 -15.38 3.20 11.22
N ARG A 112 -15.67 4.48 10.94
CA ARG A 112 -16.28 4.94 9.69
C ARG A 112 -15.51 6.18 9.21
N GLU A 113 -15.11 6.17 7.96
CA GLU A 113 -14.46 7.30 7.28
C GLU A 113 -15.38 7.79 6.13
N GLY A 114 -15.03 8.92 5.52
CA GLY A 114 -15.82 9.52 4.44
C GLY A 114 -16.05 8.56 3.27
N GLY A 115 -17.23 8.65 2.65
CA GLY A 115 -17.65 7.77 1.55
C GLY A 115 -18.22 6.43 2.00
N HIS A 116 -18.17 6.08 3.30
CA HIS A 116 -18.72 4.82 3.80
C HIS A 116 -20.07 4.98 4.51
N SER A 117 -21.06 4.20 4.06
CA SER A 117 -22.39 4.16 4.67
C SER A 117 -22.49 3.27 5.91
N ARG A 118 -21.44 2.50 6.24
CA ARG A 118 -21.36 1.59 7.39
C ARG A 118 -20.02 1.67 8.10
N ARG A 119 -20.01 1.33 9.39
CA ARG A 119 -18.77 1.16 10.17
C ARG A 119 -18.08 -0.13 9.70
N ARG A 120 -16.99 0.01 8.95
CA ARG A 120 -16.27 -1.11 8.31
C ARG A 120 -14.74 -0.96 8.35
N ILE A 121 -14.23 0.07 9.03
CA ILE A 121 -12.79 0.37 9.07
C ILE A 121 -12.16 -0.35 10.25
N VAL A 122 -11.46 -1.44 9.96
CA VAL A 122 -10.66 -2.21 10.92
C VAL A 122 -9.38 -1.45 11.21
N HIS A 123 -9.09 -1.21 12.49
CA HIS A 123 -7.95 -0.40 12.93
C HIS A 123 -7.17 -1.04 14.08
N ALA A 124 -5.95 -0.58 14.30
CA ALA A 124 -5.14 -0.88 15.48
C ALA A 124 -4.77 0.44 16.17
N ASP A 125 -5.68 0.91 17.01
CA ASP A 125 -5.71 2.24 17.60
C ASP A 125 -5.46 3.30 16.49
N ASP A 126 -4.53 4.22 16.67
CA ASP A 126 -4.18 5.25 15.67
C ASP A 126 -3.01 4.83 14.75
N LEU A 127 -2.55 3.58 14.84
CA LEU A 127 -1.30 3.08 14.24
C LEU A 127 -1.51 1.81 13.41
N THR A 128 -2.63 1.72 12.70
CA THR A 128 -3.03 0.54 11.93
C THR A 128 -1.93 0.06 10.96
N GLY A 129 -1.37 0.98 10.19
CA GLY A 129 -0.32 0.73 9.23
C GLY A 129 0.95 0.13 9.85
N ARG A 130 1.38 0.70 10.96
CA ARG A 130 2.55 0.23 11.73
C ARG A 130 2.34 -1.18 12.26
N GLU A 131 1.15 -1.48 12.78
CA GLU A 131 0.84 -2.80 13.31
C GLU A 131 0.81 -3.87 12.22
N ILE A 132 0.27 -3.54 11.04
CA ILE A 132 0.28 -4.43 9.88
C ILE A 132 1.71 -4.67 9.37
N GLU A 133 2.50 -3.61 9.16
CA GLU A 133 3.88 -3.75 8.67
C GLU A 133 4.73 -4.52 9.67
N ARG A 134 4.55 -4.29 10.98
CA ARG A 134 5.21 -5.08 12.05
C ARG A 134 4.91 -6.57 11.93
N ALA A 135 3.63 -6.94 11.80
CA ALA A 135 3.23 -8.34 11.69
C ALA A 135 3.81 -9.00 10.43
N LEU A 136 3.70 -8.32 9.29
CA LEU A 136 4.17 -8.83 8.01
C LEU A 136 5.71 -8.93 7.93
N LEU A 137 6.44 -7.93 8.43
CA LEU A 137 7.90 -7.98 8.48
C LEU A 137 8.39 -9.15 9.34
N ARG A 138 7.73 -9.40 10.48
CA ARG A 138 8.04 -10.56 11.32
C ARG A 138 7.76 -11.87 10.58
N ALA A 139 6.57 -12.03 10.01
CA ALA A 139 6.22 -13.23 9.28
C ALA A 139 7.18 -13.50 8.10
N VAL A 140 7.60 -12.45 7.38
CA VAL A 140 8.57 -12.55 6.30
C VAL A 140 9.95 -12.95 6.81
N ALA A 141 10.42 -12.35 7.91
CA ALA A 141 11.71 -12.68 8.51
C ALA A 141 11.76 -14.12 9.04
N ASP A 142 10.64 -14.65 9.52
CA ASP A 142 10.51 -16.01 10.03
C ASP A 142 10.39 -17.07 8.91
N HIS A 143 10.16 -16.66 7.65
CA HIS A 143 9.94 -17.58 6.53
C HIS A 143 11.26 -17.96 5.80
N PRO A 144 11.67 -19.24 5.79
CA PRO A 144 13.01 -19.65 5.32
C PRO A 144 13.23 -19.49 3.81
N ALA A 145 12.15 -19.48 3.01
CA ALA A 145 12.23 -19.29 1.56
C ALA A 145 12.27 -17.82 1.12
N ILE A 146 12.14 -16.86 2.05
CA ILE A 146 12.17 -15.42 1.74
C ILE A 146 13.50 -14.83 2.17
N GLN A 147 14.18 -14.19 1.22
CA GLN A 147 15.37 -13.41 1.49
C GLN A 147 15.07 -11.92 1.26
N THR A 148 15.10 -11.15 2.34
CA THR A 148 14.98 -9.69 2.28
C THR A 148 16.36 -9.05 2.07
N ARG A 149 16.41 -8.09 1.15
CA ARG A 149 17.58 -7.27 0.80
C ARG A 149 17.22 -5.81 1.00
N GLU A 150 17.61 -5.28 2.14
CA GLU A 150 17.48 -3.86 2.50
C GLU A 150 18.56 -3.02 1.84
N ASP A 151 18.35 -1.71 1.69
CA ASP A 151 19.26 -0.79 0.99
C ASP A 151 19.59 -1.15 -0.46
N HIS A 152 18.67 -1.88 -1.11
CA HIS A 152 18.78 -2.29 -2.49
C HIS A 152 17.83 -1.43 -3.36
N LEU A 153 18.40 -0.53 -4.15
CA LEU A 153 17.64 0.31 -5.08
C LEU A 153 17.57 -0.36 -6.44
N VAL A 154 16.37 -0.65 -6.91
CA VAL A 154 16.18 -1.15 -8.26
C VAL A 154 16.29 0.01 -9.25
N LEU A 155 17.23 -0.10 -10.19
CA LEU A 155 17.50 0.91 -11.20
C LEU A 155 16.62 0.74 -12.44
N ASP A 156 16.54 -0.50 -12.94
CA ASP A 156 15.67 -0.84 -14.08
C ASP A 156 15.32 -2.33 -14.12
N LEU A 157 14.32 -2.67 -14.93
CA LEU A 157 13.92 -4.05 -15.19
C LEU A 157 14.81 -4.71 -16.25
N LEU A 158 15.08 -6.00 -16.08
CA LEU A 158 15.74 -6.81 -17.10
C LEU A 158 14.70 -7.24 -18.13
N THR A 159 14.54 -6.46 -19.20
CA THR A 159 13.57 -6.76 -20.27
C THR A 159 14.22 -7.51 -21.43
N GLY A 160 13.47 -8.41 -22.05
CA GLY A 160 13.88 -9.11 -23.26
C GLY A 160 12.66 -9.51 -24.09
N THR A 161 12.89 -10.40 -25.07
CA THR A 161 11.84 -10.96 -25.90
C THR A 161 11.96 -12.48 -25.94
N ASP A 162 10.87 -13.19 -25.68
CA ASP A 162 10.76 -14.65 -25.85
C ASP A 162 9.64 -14.96 -26.84
N ARG A 163 9.98 -15.64 -27.94
CA ARG A 163 9.04 -15.98 -29.03
C ARG A 163 8.20 -14.78 -29.50
N GLY A 164 8.85 -13.62 -29.65
CA GLY A 164 8.21 -12.37 -30.09
C GLY A 164 7.35 -11.68 -29.03
N ARG A 165 7.32 -12.16 -27.78
CA ARG A 165 6.61 -11.51 -26.67
C ARG A 165 7.57 -10.84 -25.70
N PRO A 166 7.25 -9.65 -25.19
CA PRO A 166 8.05 -9.00 -24.16
C PRO A 166 8.07 -9.87 -22.89
N VAL A 167 9.25 -10.00 -22.29
CA VAL A 167 9.45 -10.73 -21.03
C VAL A 167 10.29 -9.91 -20.06
N CYS A 168 10.00 -10.04 -18.77
CA CYS A 168 10.84 -9.53 -17.69
C CYS A 168 11.58 -10.71 -17.06
N GLY A 169 12.91 -10.65 -17.11
CA GLY A 169 13.83 -11.65 -16.55
C GLY A 169 14.39 -11.28 -15.19
N GLY A 170 13.89 -10.23 -14.53
CA GLY A 170 14.40 -9.76 -13.25
C GLY A 170 14.65 -8.24 -13.22
N ALA A 171 15.68 -7.79 -12.51
CA ALA A 171 16.02 -6.38 -12.42
C ALA A 171 17.52 -6.12 -12.19
N ILE A 172 17.95 -4.91 -12.55
CA ILE A 172 19.25 -4.33 -12.18
C ILE A 172 19.08 -3.59 -10.86
N VAL A 173 19.90 -3.94 -9.88
CA VAL A 173 19.80 -3.47 -8.50
C VAL A 173 21.14 -2.89 -8.07
N PHE A 174 21.10 -1.71 -7.47
CA PHE A 174 22.24 -1.10 -6.79
C PHE A 174 22.20 -1.44 -5.31
N ASP A 175 23.23 -2.16 -4.86
CA ASP A 175 23.45 -2.52 -3.46
C ASP A 175 24.28 -1.41 -2.81
N HIS A 176 23.63 -0.54 -2.02
CA HIS A 176 24.32 0.55 -1.34
C HIS A 176 25.31 0.07 -0.28
N GLY A 177 25.12 -1.13 0.27
CA GLY A 177 25.99 -1.66 1.32
C GLY A 177 27.38 -2.01 0.79
N HIS A 178 27.46 -2.42 -0.48
CA HIS A 178 28.71 -2.83 -1.13
C HIS A 178 29.16 -1.87 -2.25
N ASP A 179 28.37 -0.86 -2.59
CA ASP A 179 28.61 0.06 -3.71
C ASP A 179 28.71 -0.68 -5.07
N GLU A 180 27.81 -1.64 -5.29
CA GLU A 180 27.86 -2.55 -6.44
C GLU A 180 26.53 -2.63 -7.20
N ILE A 181 26.63 -2.92 -8.50
CA ILE A 181 25.48 -3.26 -9.35
C ILE A 181 25.36 -4.79 -9.47
N ILE A 182 24.17 -5.29 -9.13
CA ILE A 182 23.77 -6.69 -9.14
C ILE A 182 22.65 -6.88 -10.17
N ALA A 183 22.77 -7.89 -11.03
CA ALA A 183 21.64 -8.38 -11.82
C ALA A 183 20.93 -9.49 -11.05
N VAL A 184 19.69 -9.25 -10.62
CA VAL A 184 18.85 -10.26 -9.99
C VAL A 184 17.95 -10.87 -11.06
N ARG A 185 18.27 -12.08 -11.49
CA ARG A 185 17.47 -12.86 -12.44
C ARG A 185 16.31 -13.54 -11.70
N ALA A 186 15.11 -13.42 -12.25
CA ALA A 186 13.91 -14.02 -11.68
C ALA A 186 12.98 -14.55 -12.76
N ARG A 187 12.25 -15.64 -12.45
CA ARG A 187 11.22 -16.17 -13.35
C ARG A 187 9.96 -15.32 -13.32
N ARG A 188 9.69 -14.65 -12.20
CA ARG A 188 8.58 -13.72 -11.99
C ARG A 188 9.09 -12.52 -11.19
N THR A 189 8.65 -11.33 -11.59
CA THR A 189 8.98 -10.07 -10.91
C THR A 189 7.69 -9.33 -10.55
N LEU A 190 7.53 -8.96 -9.28
CA LEU A 190 6.45 -8.11 -8.80
C LEU A 190 6.98 -6.70 -8.51
N LEU A 191 6.34 -5.69 -9.09
CA LEU A 191 6.52 -4.29 -8.69
C LEU A 191 5.51 -3.92 -7.60
N ALA A 192 6.01 -3.64 -6.40
CA ALA A 192 5.26 -3.20 -5.22
C ALA A 192 5.93 -1.96 -4.57
N SER A 193 6.38 -1.01 -5.41
CA SER A 193 7.26 0.09 -5.03
C SER A 193 6.59 1.26 -4.29
N GLY A 194 5.27 1.20 -4.06
CA GLY A 194 4.49 2.32 -3.57
C GLY A 194 4.15 3.36 -4.65
N GLY A 195 3.69 4.52 -4.21
CA GLY A 195 3.18 5.59 -5.07
C GLY A 195 4.24 6.61 -5.51
N LEU A 196 3.73 7.72 -6.07
CA LEU A 196 4.51 8.81 -6.67
C LEU A 196 4.29 10.18 -5.99
N GLY A 197 3.82 10.18 -4.73
CA GLY A 197 3.42 11.41 -4.04
C GLY A 197 4.51 12.46 -3.85
N ARG A 198 5.79 12.11 -4.01
CA ARG A 198 6.94 13.04 -3.93
C ARG A 198 7.18 13.89 -5.17
N VAL A 199 6.38 13.71 -6.23
CA VAL A 199 6.39 14.67 -7.36
C VAL A 199 5.77 16.02 -6.99
N TYR A 200 5.04 16.09 -5.87
CA TYR A 200 4.44 17.32 -5.35
C TYR A 200 5.24 17.89 -4.17
N ARG A 201 5.40 19.22 -4.14
CA ARG A 201 6.10 19.93 -3.06
C ARG A 201 5.50 19.68 -1.68
N HIS A 202 4.17 19.69 -1.59
CA HIS A 202 3.43 19.43 -0.35
C HIS A 202 2.80 18.06 -0.44
N THR A 203 3.20 17.16 0.46
CA THR A 203 2.78 15.76 0.43
C THR A 203 2.91 15.14 1.80
N THR A 204 1.99 14.23 2.13
CA THR A 204 2.03 13.41 3.35
C THR A 204 2.85 12.12 3.16
N ASN A 205 3.27 11.85 1.92
CA ASN A 205 4.06 10.68 1.58
C ASN A 205 5.51 10.82 2.09
N PRO A 206 6.15 9.72 2.50
CA PRO A 206 7.57 9.72 2.84
C PRO A 206 8.43 10.01 1.60
N ASP A 207 9.67 10.42 1.84
CA ASP A 207 10.64 10.80 0.80
C ASP A 207 10.90 9.70 -0.23
N ILE A 208 10.62 8.45 0.11
CA ILE A 208 10.79 7.30 -0.76
C ILE A 208 9.69 7.14 -1.83
N ALA A 209 8.55 7.84 -1.74
CA ALA A 209 7.42 7.66 -2.67
C ALA A 209 7.60 8.46 -3.98
N THR A 210 8.66 8.15 -4.72
CA THR A 210 9.14 8.88 -5.91
C THR A 210 8.60 8.35 -7.24
N GLY A 211 7.80 7.28 -7.23
CA GLY A 211 7.22 6.71 -8.45
C GLY A 211 8.16 5.82 -9.27
N ASP A 212 9.26 5.34 -8.69
CA ASP A 212 10.30 4.58 -9.39
C ASP A 212 9.73 3.35 -10.14
N GLY A 213 8.82 2.60 -9.51
CA GLY A 213 8.21 1.43 -10.15
C GLY A 213 7.28 1.77 -11.31
N VAL A 214 6.57 2.89 -11.24
CA VAL A 214 5.75 3.38 -12.37
C VAL A 214 6.67 3.75 -13.55
N ALA A 215 7.77 4.45 -13.26
CA ALA A 215 8.74 4.84 -14.27
C ALA A 215 9.43 3.61 -14.91
N MET A 216 9.84 2.63 -14.10
CA MET A 216 10.43 1.36 -14.59
C MET A 216 9.44 0.57 -15.45
N ALA A 217 8.18 0.43 -15.01
CA ALA A 217 7.15 -0.26 -15.77
C ALA A 217 6.91 0.41 -17.13
N TYR A 218 6.80 1.75 -17.14
CA TYR A 218 6.62 2.53 -18.36
C TYR A 218 7.80 2.36 -19.33
N ARG A 219 9.05 2.45 -18.85
CA ARG A 219 10.25 2.21 -19.67
C ARG A 219 10.32 0.80 -20.23
N ALA A 220 9.83 -0.19 -19.48
CA ALA A 220 9.72 -1.57 -19.92
C ALA A 220 8.59 -1.81 -20.95
N GLY A 221 7.83 -0.78 -21.32
CA GLY A 221 6.75 -0.85 -22.30
C GLY A 221 5.41 -1.29 -21.72
N ALA A 222 5.27 -1.34 -20.39
CA ALA A 222 3.99 -1.61 -19.76
C ALA A 222 3.07 -0.37 -19.87
N PRO A 223 1.77 -0.55 -20.15
CA PRO A 223 0.83 0.57 -20.12
C PRO A 223 0.67 1.07 -18.68
N VAL A 224 0.68 2.40 -18.54
CA VAL A 224 0.34 3.11 -17.31
C VAL A 224 -0.88 3.98 -17.58
N ALA A 225 -1.76 4.12 -16.62
CA ALA A 225 -3.03 4.82 -16.78
C ALA A 225 -3.39 5.60 -15.51
N ASN A 226 -4.31 6.55 -15.65
CA ASN A 226 -4.93 7.28 -14.54
C ASN A 226 -3.92 8.06 -13.67
N LEU A 227 -2.77 8.47 -14.23
CA LEU A 227 -1.73 9.22 -13.52
C LEU A 227 -2.16 10.66 -13.20
N GLU A 228 -3.21 11.15 -13.86
CA GLU A 228 -3.89 12.40 -13.58
C GLU A 228 -4.73 12.36 -12.30
N PHE A 229 -5.14 11.18 -11.83
CA PHE A 229 -5.96 11.01 -10.63
C PHE A 229 -5.08 10.95 -9.38
N VAL A 230 -4.67 12.13 -8.89
CA VAL A 230 -3.93 12.28 -7.64
C VAL A 230 -4.85 12.80 -6.54
N GLN A 231 -4.96 12.04 -5.45
CA GLN A 231 -5.73 12.46 -4.28
C GLN A 231 -4.89 13.38 -3.38
N PHE A 232 -5.41 14.57 -3.11
CA PHE A 232 -4.88 15.48 -2.10
C PHE A 232 -5.71 15.32 -0.84
N HIS A 233 -5.06 14.94 0.26
CA HIS A 233 -5.77 14.85 1.54
C HIS A 233 -6.14 16.26 2.01
N PRO A 234 -7.40 16.52 2.40
CA PRO A 234 -7.85 17.88 2.73
C PRO A 234 -7.26 18.41 4.04
N THR A 235 -6.81 17.51 4.93
CA THR A 235 -6.29 17.87 6.25
C THR A 235 -4.86 17.36 6.44
N ALA A 236 -3.91 18.26 6.26
CA ALA A 236 -2.50 18.09 6.61
C ALA A 236 -2.03 19.30 7.42
N LEU A 237 -1.12 19.09 8.36
CA LEU A 237 -0.62 20.14 9.25
C LEU A 237 0.13 21.22 8.45
N TYR A 238 -0.12 22.49 8.79
CA TYR A 238 0.53 23.65 8.16
C TYR A 238 1.17 24.57 9.24
N PRO A 239 2.37 25.15 9.01
CA PRO A 239 3.23 24.93 7.85
C PRO A 239 3.92 23.56 7.91
N ALA A 240 4.14 22.96 6.75
CA ALA A 240 4.94 21.74 6.62
C ALA A 240 6.29 22.08 5.98
N GLU A 241 7.38 21.91 6.73
CA GLU A 241 8.73 21.84 6.17
C GLU A 241 9.03 20.36 5.86
N GLY A 242 8.96 19.97 4.59
CA GLY A 242 9.18 18.59 4.16
C GLY A 242 7.90 17.73 4.13
N GLN A 243 7.93 16.54 4.72
CA GLN A 243 6.78 15.64 4.78
C GLN A 243 5.70 16.22 5.71
N ALA A 244 4.52 16.51 5.15
CA ALA A 244 3.41 17.03 5.93
C ALA A 244 2.82 15.94 6.84
N VAL A 245 2.52 16.31 8.09
CA VAL A 245 1.83 15.40 9.02
C VAL A 245 0.36 15.33 8.63
N LEU A 246 -0.11 14.12 8.35
CA LEU A 246 -1.52 13.84 8.07
C LEU A 246 -2.36 14.01 9.34
N ILE A 247 -3.47 14.73 9.25
CA ILE A 247 -4.53 14.69 10.26
C ILE A 247 -5.61 13.75 9.72
N SER A 248 -5.73 12.56 10.32
CA SER A 248 -6.60 11.47 9.85
C SER A 248 -8.04 11.90 9.62
N GLU A 249 -8.68 11.39 8.57
CA GLU A 249 -10.12 11.56 8.33
C GLU A 249 -10.99 11.03 9.48
N ALA A 250 -10.49 10.07 10.25
CA ALA A 250 -11.17 9.55 11.42
C ALA A 250 -11.58 10.66 12.41
N VAL A 251 -10.80 11.74 12.54
CA VAL A 251 -11.16 12.85 13.45
C VAL A 251 -12.41 13.59 12.97
N ARG A 252 -12.61 13.70 11.65
CA ARG A 252 -13.84 14.28 11.08
C ARG A 252 -15.01 13.31 11.23
N GLY A 253 -14.77 12.00 11.05
CA GLY A 253 -15.74 10.94 11.33
C GLY A 253 -16.25 10.94 12.77
N GLU A 254 -15.44 11.42 13.72
CA GLU A 254 -15.77 11.56 15.15
C GLU A 254 -16.17 13.00 15.55
N GLY A 255 -16.42 13.89 14.57
CA GLY A 255 -17.10 15.18 14.80
C GLY A 255 -16.23 16.44 14.67
N ALA A 256 -14.97 16.33 14.26
CA ALA A 256 -14.17 17.53 13.96
C ALA A 256 -14.74 18.32 12.77
N VAL A 257 -14.71 19.65 12.86
CA VAL A 257 -15.26 20.58 11.85
C VAL A 257 -14.14 21.43 11.24
N LEU A 258 -14.16 21.58 9.91
CA LEU A 258 -13.27 22.51 9.20
C LEU A 258 -13.86 23.92 9.22
N THR A 259 -13.06 24.90 9.65
CA THR A 259 -13.48 26.30 9.74
C THR A 259 -12.52 27.24 8.99
N THR A 260 -13.05 28.34 8.51
CA THR A 260 -12.29 29.49 7.98
C THR A 260 -11.64 30.27 9.13
N LEU A 261 -10.75 31.22 8.80
CA LEU A 261 -10.07 32.07 9.80
C LEU A 261 -11.03 32.90 10.68
N ASP A 262 -12.21 33.21 10.18
CA ASP A 262 -13.29 33.92 10.89
C ASP A 262 -14.27 32.97 11.60
N GLY A 263 -13.95 31.67 11.68
CA GLY A 263 -14.69 30.68 12.46
C GLY A 263 -15.94 30.11 11.79
N ARG A 264 -16.18 30.41 10.50
CA ARG A 264 -17.31 29.85 9.75
C ARG A 264 -16.99 28.44 9.28
N PRO A 265 -17.95 27.49 9.31
CA PRO A 265 -17.74 26.17 8.71
C PRO A 265 -17.41 26.28 7.22
N VAL A 266 -16.46 25.47 6.76
CA VAL A 266 -16.12 25.37 5.32
C VAL A 266 -17.18 24.57 4.56
N MET A 267 -17.88 23.66 5.26
CA MET A 267 -18.97 22.86 4.70
C MET A 267 -20.15 22.86 5.67
N ASP A 268 -21.37 22.85 5.14
CA ASP A 268 -22.62 22.83 5.93
C ASP A 268 -22.80 21.51 6.70
N ALA A 269 -22.31 20.41 6.13
CA ALA A 269 -22.27 19.09 6.75
C ALA A 269 -20.99 18.35 6.31
N HIS A 270 -20.54 17.38 7.12
CA HIS A 270 -19.47 16.49 6.70
C HIS A 270 -19.97 15.65 5.51
N PRO A 271 -19.25 15.60 4.37
CA PRO A 271 -19.65 14.78 3.23
C PRO A 271 -19.74 13.31 3.67
N GLU A 272 -20.92 12.72 3.46
CA GLU A 272 -21.18 11.28 3.65
C GLU A 272 -20.53 10.44 2.56
#